data_AF-A0A2G9UL76-F1
#
_entry.id   AF-A0A2G9UL76-F1
#
_cell.length_a   1.000
_cell.length_b   1.000
_cell.length_c   1.000
_cell.angle_alpha   90.00
_cell.angle_beta   90.00
_cell.angle_gamma   90.00
#
_symmetry.space_group_name_H-M   'P 1'
#
loop_
_entity.id
_entity.type
_entity.pdbx_description
1 polymer ?
#
loop_
_entity_poly.entity_id
_entity_poly.type
_entity_poly.pdbx_seq_one_letter_code
_entity_poly.pdbx_strand_id
1 'polypeptide(L)'
;MPTHVRLGHRRSLFLRLFSIETGRRRRAGWPTFNKYRDVLPDRQLDARVKARVFNTDVLPALTYGSETWSTIKEEERKLTSTQWAIERTMCAVILMHKIPASEIRRRTGVRDVIETTYDSKKRAAGHVARLNDSPYEQINV
;
A
#
# COMPACT_ATOMS: atom_id res chain seq x y z
N MET A 1 -7.13 41.19 15.69
CA MET A 1 -7.50 39.77 15.89
C MET A 1 -7.29 39.00 14.58
N PRO A 2 -6.21 38.24 14.36
CA PRO A 2 -6.06 37.47 13.12
C PRO A 2 -6.27 35.97 13.34
N THR A 3 -7.29 35.38 12.73
CA THR A 3 -7.63 33.94 12.80
C THR A 3 -7.13 33.13 11.59
N HIS A 4 -6.27 33.69 10.74
CA HIS A 4 -5.92 33.12 9.43
C HIS A 4 -4.81 32.05 9.46
N VAL A 5 -4.14 31.84 10.60
CA VAL A 5 -2.94 30.97 10.71
C VAL A 5 -3.28 29.48 10.95
N ARG A 6 -4.52 29.13 11.32
CA ARG A 6 -4.87 27.75 11.75
C ARG A 6 -5.05 26.73 10.63
N LEU A 7 -5.31 27.14 9.39
CA LEU A 7 -5.57 26.20 8.29
C LEU A 7 -4.28 25.56 7.73
N GLY A 8 -3.20 26.35 7.62
CA GLY A 8 -1.90 25.83 7.19
C GLY A 8 -1.29 24.83 8.17
N HIS A 9 -1.48 25.07 9.48
CA HIS A 9 -0.95 24.21 10.53
C HIS A 9 -1.62 22.83 10.57
N ARG A 10 -2.96 22.76 10.40
CA ARG A 10 -3.68 21.46 10.33
C ARG A 10 -3.30 20.65 9.10
N ARG A 11 -3.12 21.29 7.93
CA ARG A 11 -2.60 20.62 6.73
C ARG A 11 -1.18 20.09 6.95
N SER A 12 -0.28 20.91 7.50
CA SER A 12 1.10 20.50 7.82
C SER A 12 1.18 19.28 8.74
N LEU A 13 0.40 19.27 9.83
CA LEU A 13 0.36 18.14 10.77
C LEU A 13 -0.21 16.88 10.12
N PHE A 14 -1.24 17.03 9.29
CA PHE A 14 -1.85 15.91 8.58
C PHE A 14 -0.91 15.25 7.56
N LEU A 15 -0.18 16.04 6.75
CA LEU A 15 0.82 15.51 5.82
C LEU A 15 1.98 14.81 6.58
N ARG A 16 2.38 15.34 7.73
CA ARG A 16 3.42 14.73 8.58
C ARG A 16 2.99 13.38 9.14
N LEU A 17 1.77 13.27 9.66
CA LEU A 17 1.22 12.00 10.18
C LEU A 17 1.15 10.94 9.07
N PHE A 18 0.74 11.33 7.87
CA PHE A 18 0.66 10.43 6.72
C PHE A 18 2.03 9.90 6.27
N SER A 19 3.04 10.76 6.22
CA SER A 19 4.42 10.36 5.88
C SER A 19 5.00 9.39 6.92
N ILE A 20 4.76 9.65 8.21
CA ILE A 20 5.18 8.76 9.31
C ILE A 20 4.55 7.37 9.14
N GLU A 21 3.26 7.33 8.83
CA GLU A 21 2.51 6.10 8.76
C GLU A 21 2.84 5.28 7.51
N THR A 22 3.03 5.93 6.35
CA THR A 22 3.59 5.27 5.16
C THR A 22 4.96 4.66 5.47
N GLY A 23 5.79 5.37 6.24
CA GLY A 23 7.06 4.84 6.75
C GLY A 23 6.88 3.61 7.65
N ARG A 24 5.86 3.60 8.53
CA ARG A 24 5.52 2.44 9.37
C ARG A 24 5.10 1.24 8.52
N ARG A 25 4.26 1.43 7.51
CA ARG A 25 3.81 0.32 6.63
C ARG A 25 4.95 -0.27 5.82
N ARG A 26 5.84 0.56 5.28
CA ARG A 26 7.07 0.06 4.64
C ARG A 26 7.93 -0.74 5.61
N ARG A 27 8.09 -0.28 6.85
CA ARG A 27 8.79 -0.99 7.93
C ARG A 27 8.09 -2.27 8.38
N ALA A 28 6.78 -2.43 8.16
CA ALA A 28 6.04 -3.65 8.48
C ALA A 28 6.02 -4.65 7.30
N GLY A 29 5.87 -4.15 6.07
CA GLY A 29 5.86 -4.96 4.86
C GLY A 29 7.20 -5.62 4.57
N TRP A 30 8.31 -4.91 4.82
CA TRP A 30 9.64 -5.46 4.54
C TRP A 30 10.01 -6.67 5.41
N PRO A 31 9.83 -6.66 6.75
CA PRO A 31 10.00 -7.85 7.57
C PRO A 31 9.05 -9.00 7.19
N THR A 32 7.82 -8.67 6.81
CA THR A 32 6.84 -9.68 6.36
C THR A 32 7.34 -10.41 5.12
N PHE A 33 7.89 -9.68 4.14
CA PHE A 33 8.56 -10.28 2.99
C PHE A 33 9.84 -11.04 3.38
N ASN A 34 10.64 -10.51 4.31
CA ASN A 34 11.89 -11.14 4.71
C ASN A 34 11.72 -12.56 5.26
N LYS A 35 10.57 -12.89 5.86
CA LYS A 35 10.22 -14.26 6.28
C LYS A 35 10.28 -15.28 5.13
N TYR A 36 10.08 -14.80 3.90
CA TYR A 36 10.02 -15.62 2.69
C TYR A 36 11.20 -15.37 1.75
N ARG A 37 12.21 -14.61 2.20
CA ARG A 37 13.32 -14.14 1.36
C ARG A 37 14.16 -15.28 0.79
N ASP A 38 14.23 -16.41 1.47
CA ASP A 38 15.03 -17.55 1.02
C ASP A 38 14.27 -18.44 0.03
N VAL A 39 12.93 -18.40 0.06
CA VAL A 39 12.06 -19.28 -0.74
C VAL A 39 11.55 -18.58 -2.00
N LEU A 40 11.15 -17.31 -1.90
CA LEU A 40 10.55 -16.58 -3.03
C LEU A 40 11.48 -16.34 -4.22
N PRO A 41 12.81 -16.17 -4.07
CA PRO A 41 13.72 -16.06 -5.20
C PRO A 41 13.98 -17.38 -5.93
N ASP A 42 13.59 -18.53 -5.37
CA ASP A 42 13.82 -19.84 -5.98
C ASP A 42 13.17 -19.91 -7.36
N ARG A 43 13.96 -20.27 -8.38
CA ARG A 43 13.50 -20.37 -9.77
C ARG A 43 12.58 -21.57 -10.00
N GLN A 44 12.63 -22.59 -9.14
CA GLN A 44 11.77 -23.77 -9.24
C GLN A 44 10.35 -23.51 -8.76
N LEU A 45 10.16 -22.48 -7.94
CA LEU A 45 8.85 -22.13 -7.41
C LEU A 45 8.00 -21.42 -8.48
N ASP A 46 6.78 -21.91 -8.69
CA ASP A 46 5.82 -21.32 -9.63
C ASP A 46 5.51 -19.85 -9.27
N ALA A 47 5.51 -19.00 -10.29
CA ALA A 47 5.18 -17.58 -10.17
C ALA A 47 3.82 -17.35 -9.52
N ARG A 48 2.84 -18.23 -9.76
CA ARG A 48 1.50 -18.14 -9.14
C ARG A 48 1.55 -18.29 -7.62
N VAL A 49 2.39 -19.20 -7.13
CA VAL A 49 2.58 -19.41 -5.68
C VAL A 49 3.24 -18.19 -5.05
N LYS A 50 4.28 -17.66 -5.71
CA LYS A 50 4.95 -16.42 -5.29
C LYS A 50 3.97 -15.24 -5.22
N ALA A 51 3.13 -15.09 -6.24
CA ALA A 51 2.13 -14.04 -6.30
C ALA A 51 1.09 -14.18 -5.18
N ARG A 52 0.67 -15.41 -4.87
CA ARG A 52 -0.26 -15.69 -3.78
C ARG A 52 0.31 -15.28 -2.42
N VAL A 53 1.54 -15.70 -2.10
CA VAL A 53 2.21 -15.31 -0.84
C VAL A 53 2.32 -13.79 -0.72
N PHE A 54 2.73 -13.12 -1.80
CA PHE A 54 2.80 -11.66 -1.82
C PHE A 54 1.44 -11.01 -1.57
N ASN A 55 0.41 -11.44 -2.30
CA ASN A 55 -0.93 -10.84 -2.23
C ASN A 55 -1.63 -11.11 -0.89
N THR A 56 -1.34 -12.23 -0.24
CA THR A 56 -1.97 -12.61 1.04
C THR A 56 -1.28 -11.98 2.25
N ASP A 57 0.05 -11.89 2.26
CA ASP A 57 0.77 -11.47 3.48
C ASP A 57 1.42 -10.09 3.34
N VAL A 58 2.21 -9.91 2.28
CA VAL A 58 3.04 -8.72 2.10
C VAL A 58 2.18 -7.52 1.72
N LEU A 59 1.23 -7.72 0.81
CA LEU A 59 0.39 -6.67 0.29
C LEU A 59 -0.51 -6.06 1.37
N PRO A 60 -1.23 -6.83 2.22
CA PRO A 60 -1.97 -6.25 3.35
C PRO A 60 -1.07 -5.54 4.34
N ALA A 61 0.15 -6.03 4.62
CA ALA A 61 1.08 -5.33 5.50
C ALA A 61 1.49 -3.94 4.97
N LEU A 62 1.54 -3.78 3.64
CA LEU A 62 1.82 -2.51 2.97
C LEU A 62 0.59 -1.59 2.88
N THR A 63 -0.61 -2.14 2.68
CA THR A 63 -1.83 -1.35 2.42
C THR A 63 -2.72 -1.14 3.65
N TYR A 64 -2.49 -1.84 4.75
CA TYR A 64 -3.34 -1.69 5.94
C TYR A 64 -3.37 -0.22 6.40
N GLY A 65 -4.57 0.29 6.67
CA GLY A 65 -4.82 1.66 7.09
C GLY A 65 -4.88 2.69 5.95
N SER A 66 -4.60 2.29 4.70
CA SER A 66 -4.65 3.17 3.53
C SER A 66 -6.05 3.73 3.23
N GLU A 67 -7.09 3.13 3.81
CA GLU A 67 -8.50 3.53 3.71
C GLU A 67 -8.75 4.94 4.25
N THR A 68 -8.02 5.32 5.30
CA THR A 68 -8.34 6.51 6.12
C THR A 68 -7.51 7.75 5.78
N TRP A 69 -6.53 7.65 4.88
CA TRP A 69 -5.62 8.75 4.58
C TRP A 69 -5.74 9.20 3.12
N SER A 70 -5.66 10.51 2.87
CA SER A 70 -5.53 11.03 1.50
C SER A 70 -4.17 10.59 0.94
N THR A 71 -4.15 9.89 -0.21
CA THR A 71 -2.86 9.53 -0.80
C THR A 71 -2.27 10.75 -1.48
N ILE A 72 -1.11 11.18 -1.00
CA ILE A 72 -0.27 12.12 -1.72
C ILE A 72 0.56 11.27 -2.70
N LYS A 73 0.79 11.79 -3.91
CA LYS A 73 1.54 11.11 -4.98
C LYS A 73 2.95 10.64 -4.55
N GLU A 74 3.56 11.30 -3.57
CA GLU A 74 4.89 10.94 -3.10
C GLU A 74 4.89 9.61 -2.32
N GLU A 75 3.86 9.36 -1.54
CA GLU A 75 3.70 8.16 -0.72
C GLU A 75 3.28 6.97 -1.57
N GLU A 76 2.46 7.21 -2.60
CA GLU A 76 2.23 6.23 -3.66
C GLU A 76 3.54 5.77 -4.27
N ARG A 77 4.40 6.72 -4.68
CA ARG A 77 5.74 6.40 -5.22
C ARG A 77 6.59 5.61 -4.23
N LYS A 78 6.54 5.92 -2.93
CA LYS A 78 7.27 5.18 -1.88
C LYS A 78 6.76 3.74 -1.74
N LEU A 79 5.44 3.53 -1.79
CA LEU A 79 4.83 2.21 -1.73
C LEU A 79 5.15 1.40 -2.99
N THR A 80 4.96 1.97 -4.18
CA THR A 80 5.31 1.36 -5.47
C THR A 80 6.79 1.00 -5.53
N SER A 81 7.69 1.89 -5.09
CA SER A 81 9.13 1.60 -5.05
C SER A 81 9.46 0.42 -4.13
N THR A 82 8.75 0.31 -3.00
CA THR A 82 8.91 -0.82 -2.07
C THR A 82 8.41 -2.12 -2.69
N GLN A 83 7.25 -2.10 -3.34
CA GLN A 83 6.71 -3.24 -4.09
C GLN A 83 7.70 -3.68 -5.17
N TRP A 84 8.23 -2.77 -5.99
CA TRP A 84 9.17 -3.11 -7.04
C TRP A 84 10.48 -3.71 -6.52
N ALA A 85 10.98 -3.26 -5.38
CA ALA A 85 12.15 -3.86 -4.74
C ALA A 85 11.89 -5.31 -4.32
N ILE A 86 10.69 -5.59 -3.79
CA ILE A 86 10.25 -6.94 -3.42
C ILE A 86 10.10 -7.82 -4.67
N GLU A 87 9.40 -7.33 -5.70
CA GLU A 87 9.20 -8.06 -6.96
C GLU A 87 10.53 -8.43 -7.65
N ARG A 88 11.51 -7.51 -7.67
CA ARG A 88 12.86 -7.82 -8.20
C ARG A 88 13.54 -8.95 -7.44
N THR A 89 13.39 -8.95 -6.12
CA THR A 89 13.96 -9.99 -5.26
C THR A 89 13.28 -11.34 -5.53
N MET A 90 11.95 -11.37 -5.68
CA MET A 90 11.18 -12.57 -6.04
C MET A 90 11.58 -13.16 -7.40
N CYS A 91 11.98 -12.32 -8.35
CA CYS A 91 12.45 -12.76 -9.66
C CYS A 91 13.96 -13.07 -9.69
N ALA A 92 14.68 -12.93 -8.57
CA ALA A 92 16.14 -13.04 -8.50
C ALA A 92 16.85 -12.14 -9.55
N VAL A 93 16.34 -10.93 -9.78
CA VAL A 93 16.85 -9.98 -10.77
C VAL A 93 17.70 -8.92 -10.10
N ILE A 94 18.98 -8.87 -10.47
CA ILE A 94 19.88 -7.76 -10.16
C ILE A 94 19.80 -6.64 -11.21
N LEU A 95 20.28 -5.44 -10.84
CA LEU A 95 20.24 -4.24 -11.68
C LEU A 95 20.94 -4.44 -13.05
N MET A 96 21.97 -5.29 -13.09
CA MET A 96 22.76 -5.56 -14.31
C MET A 96 21.95 -6.24 -15.42
N HIS A 97 20.86 -6.95 -15.10
CA HIS A 97 20.04 -7.59 -16.12
C HIS A 97 19.24 -6.60 -16.96
N LYS A 98 19.18 -5.31 -16.56
CA LYS A 98 18.48 -4.22 -17.29
C LYS A 98 17.03 -4.58 -17.68
N ILE A 99 16.36 -5.40 -16.86
CA ILE A 99 14.99 -5.83 -17.11
C ILE A 99 14.03 -4.69 -16.74
N PRO A 100 13.12 -4.27 -17.64
CA PRO A 100 12.18 -3.20 -17.34
C PRO A 100 11.17 -3.63 -16.27
N ALA A 101 10.66 -2.66 -15.51
CA ALA A 101 9.68 -2.92 -14.45
C ALA A 101 8.39 -3.58 -14.97
N SER A 102 7.96 -3.23 -16.18
CA SER A 102 6.81 -3.85 -16.86
C SER A 102 7.00 -5.35 -17.09
N GLU A 103 8.22 -5.78 -17.42
CA GLU A 103 8.53 -7.19 -17.64
C GLU A 103 8.58 -7.96 -16.31
N ILE A 104 9.13 -7.37 -15.25
CA ILE A 104 9.09 -7.96 -13.91
C ILE A 104 7.62 -8.14 -13.48
N ARG A 105 6.81 -7.10 -13.69
CA ARG A 105 5.38 -7.11 -13.37
C ARG A 105 4.62 -8.21 -14.10
N ARG A 106 4.92 -8.39 -15.39
CA ARG A 106 4.34 -9.44 -16.23
C ARG A 106 4.70 -10.84 -15.72
N ARG A 107 5.92 -11.01 -15.19
CA ARG A 107 6.40 -12.29 -14.63
C ARG A 107 5.81 -12.58 -13.26
N THR A 108 5.66 -11.56 -12.40
CA THR A 108 5.20 -11.74 -11.01
C THR A 108 3.69 -11.90 -10.93
N GLY A 109 2.90 -11.17 -11.73
CA GLY A 109 1.44 -11.23 -11.68
C GLY A 109 0.84 -10.81 -10.34
N VAL A 110 1.57 -10.03 -9.54
CA VAL A 110 1.10 -9.52 -8.24
C VAL A 110 0.13 -8.36 -8.42
N ARG A 111 -0.77 -8.17 -7.46
CA ARG A 111 -1.72 -7.06 -7.47
C ARG A 111 -0.99 -5.73 -7.22
N ASP A 112 -1.48 -4.66 -7.82
CA ASP A 112 -0.90 -3.33 -7.62
C ASP A 112 -1.22 -2.78 -6.22
N VAL A 113 -0.23 -2.20 -5.55
CA VAL A 113 -0.40 -1.59 -4.23
C VAL A 113 -1.32 -0.36 -4.25
N ILE A 114 -1.29 0.43 -5.32
CA ILE A 114 -2.12 1.62 -5.51
C ILE A 114 -3.55 1.22 -5.85
N GLU A 115 -3.73 0.24 -6.75
CA GLU A 115 -5.05 -0.33 -7.04
C GLU A 115 -5.70 -0.88 -5.76
N THR A 116 -4.94 -1.67 -4.98
CA THR A 116 -5.42 -2.23 -3.70
C THR A 116 -5.80 -1.12 -2.71
N THR A 117 -5.01 -0.05 -2.66
CA THR A 117 -5.29 1.12 -1.81
C THR A 117 -6.58 1.81 -2.23
N TYR A 118 -6.75 2.05 -3.53
CA TYR A 118 -7.95 2.67 -4.10
C TYR A 118 -9.21 1.84 -3.83
N ASP A 119 -9.10 0.54 -4.05
CA ASP A 119 -10.14 -0.44 -3.75
C ASP A 119 -10.58 -0.42 -2.29
N SER A 120 -9.61 -0.37 -1.37
CA SER A 120 -9.88 -0.33 0.07
C SER A 120 -10.59 0.97 0.45
N LYS A 121 -10.18 2.10 -0.13
CA LYS A 121 -10.87 3.39 0.04
C LYS A 121 -12.32 3.35 -0.47
N LYS A 122 -12.55 2.75 -1.65
CA LYS A 122 -13.90 2.59 -2.20
C LYS A 122 -14.78 1.77 -1.28
N ARG A 123 -14.25 0.68 -0.70
CA ARG A 123 -14.97 -0.14 0.29
C ARG A 123 -15.32 0.65 1.55
N ALA A 124 -14.36 1.42 2.08
CA ALA A 124 -14.57 2.27 3.25
C ALA A 124 -15.62 3.37 2.99
N ALA A 125 -15.55 4.07 1.86
CA ALA A 125 -16.55 5.06 1.46
C ALA A 125 -17.95 4.45 1.33
N GLY A 126 -18.05 3.25 0.74
CA GLY A 126 -19.31 2.51 0.68
C GLY A 126 -19.84 2.09 2.06
N HIS A 127 -18.96 1.82 3.03
CA HIS A 127 -19.38 1.53 4.41
C HIS A 127 -19.94 2.78 5.09
N VAL A 128 -19.28 3.94 4.95
CA VAL A 128 -19.76 5.22 5.48
C VAL A 128 -21.11 5.60 4.86
N ALA A 129 -21.29 5.44 3.55
CA ALA A 129 -22.57 5.70 2.89
C ALA A 129 -23.70 4.85 3.49
N ARG A 130 -23.46 3.55 3.72
CA ARG A 130 -24.44 2.65 4.36
C ARG A 130 -24.75 3.00 5.81
N LEU A 131 -23.81 3.59 6.55
CA LEU A 131 -24.07 4.08 7.91
C LEU A 131 -25.03 5.27 7.86
N ASN A 132 -24.80 6.22 6.95
CA ASN A 132 -25.66 7.39 6.79
C ASN A 132 -27.06 7.05 6.25
N ASP A 133 -27.20 5.96 5.49
CA ASP A 133 -28.49 5.44 4.99
C ASP A 133 -29.26 4.63 6.05
N SER A 134 -28.65 4.39 7.22
CA SER A 134 -29.24 3.63 8.31
C SER A 134 -30.27 4.47 9.08
N PRO A 135 -31.52 3.97 9.30
CA PRO A 135 -32.58 4.74 9.97
C PRO A 135 -32.29 5.14 11.43
N TYR A 136 -31.22 4.60 12.04
CA TYR A 136 -30.92 4.75 13.46
C TYR A 136 -30.14 6.02 13.84
N GLU A 137 -29.67 6.82 12.88
CA GLU A 137 -28.97 8.10 13.14
C GLU A 137 -29.91 9.34 13.19
N GLN A 138 -31.21 9.19 12.90
CA GLN A 138 -32.17 10.32 12.91
C GLN A 138 -32.68 10.71 14.31
N ILE A 139 -32.17 10.12 15.40
CA ILE A 139 -32.72 10.29 16.77
C ILE A 139 -31.73 10.98 17.75
N ASN A 140 -30.68 11.63 17.27
CA ASN A 140 -29.82 12.45 18.13
C ASN A 140 -29.55 13.81 17.46
N VAL A 141 -30.50 14.73 17.60
CA VAL A 141 -30.35 16.18 17.37
C VAL A 141 -30.33 16.88 18.72
#